data_AF-A0A379TJ87-F1
#
_entry.id   AF-A0A379TJ87-F1
#
_cell.length_a   1.000
_cell.length_b   1.000
_cell.length_c   1.000
_cell.angle_alpha   90.00
_cell.angle_beta   90.00
_cell.angle_gamma   90.00
#
_symmetry.space_group_name_H-M   'P 1'
#
loop_
_entity.id
_entity.type
_entity.pdbx_description
1 polymer ?
#
loop_
_entity_poly.entity_id
_entity_poly.type
_entity_poly.pdbx_seq_one_letter_code
_entity_poly.pdbx_strand_id
1 'polypeptide(L)'
;MNLDPDVVRVSERGNPPLQGNYTLWVGPQPTQITLFGLISRPGSQPFIPGRDVASYLDGQRLLSGADRSYAWVVYPDGRSQKAPVAYWNKRHIEPMPGSIIFVGFASSRWRGTPEAINADTLHTLTQRIPE
;
A
#
# COMPACT_ATOMS: atom_id res chain seq x y z
N MET A 1 11.03 -0.92 11.90
CA MET A 1 11.18 -0.20 13.19
C MET A 1 10.03 0.79 13.25
N ASN A 2 9.18 0.70 14.27
CA ASN A 2 8.04 1.60 14.41
C ASN A 2 8.55 2.92 15.00
N LEU A 3 8.25 4.05 14.34
CA LEU A 3 8.68 5.39 14.74
C LEU A 3 7.56 6.17 15.45
N ASP A 4 6.41 5.55 15.65
CA ASP A 4 5.30 6.14 16.41
C ASP A 4 5.74 6.36 17.87
N PRO A 5 5.82 7.63 18.34
CA PRO A 5 6.31 7.96 19.67
C PRO A 5 5.43 7.37 20.79
N ASP A 6 4.16 7.09 20.52
CA ASP A 6 3.25 6.48 21.49
C ASP A 6 3.49 4.97 21.61
N VAL A 7 3.91 4.31 20.52
CA VAL A 7 4.21 2.86 20.51
C VAL A 7 5.60 2.56 21.07
N VAL A 8 6.58 3.41 20.80
CA VAL A 8 7.98 3.22 21.26
C VAL A 8 8.08 3.24 22.80
N ARG A 9 7.16 3.91 23.51
CA ARG A 9 7.18 4.04 24.98
C ARG A 9 6.67 2.80 25.73
N VAL A 10 6.01 1.85 25.06
CA VAL A 10 5.21 0.79 25.73
C VAL A 10 5.87 -0.58 25.70
N SER A 11 6.94 -0.78 24.91
CA SER A 11 7.57 -2.10 24.73
C SER A 11 9.09 -2.01 24.70
N GLU A 12 9.78 -2.81 25.53
CA GLU A 12 11.25 -2.93 25.52
C GLU A 12 11.80 -3.38 24.15
N ARG A 13 11.01 -4.07 23.32
CA ARG A 13 11.37 -4.45 21.94
C ARG A 13 11.09 -3.34 20.91
N GLY A 14 10.36 -2.29 21.28
CA GLY A 14 10.05 -1.13 20.44
C GLY A 14 11.14 -0.05 20.46
N ASN A 15 12.11 -0.16 21.37
CA ASN A 15 13.21 0.79 21.54
C ASN A 15 14.58 0.11 21.35
N PRO A 16 14.94 -0.31 20.12
CA PRO A 16 16.24 -0.92 19.88
C PRO A 16 17.37 0.08 20.17
N PRO A 17 18.47 -0.35 20.82
CA PRO A 17 19.63 0.51 20.99
C PRO A 17 20.21 0.87 19.63
N LEU A 18 20.27 2.17 19.32
CA LEU A 18 20.87 2.69 18.10
C LEU A 18 22.37 2.90 18.33
N GLN A 19 23.21 2.23 17.54
CA GLN A 19 24.67 2.42 17.56
C GLN A 19 25.17 2.74 16.15
N GLY A 20 25.93 3.84 16.01
CA GLY A 20 26.39 4.35 14.71
C GLY A 20 25.63 5.62 14.27
N ASN A 21 25.79 5.99 13.00
CA ASN A 21 25.16 7.17 12.42
C ASN A 21 23.84 6.80 11.74
N TYR A 22 22.74 7.48 12.11
CA TYR A 22 21.41 7.29 11.53
C TYR A 22 20.89 8.60 10.97
N THR A 23 20.12 8.53 9.88
CA THR A 23 19.41 9.67 9.31
C THR A 23 17.92 9.38 9.33
N LEU A 24 17.15 10.24 10.01
CA LEU A 24 15.70 10.21 10.01
C LEU A 24 15.19 11.25 9.01
N TRP A 25 14.44 10.79 8.01
CA TRP A 25 13.78 11.65 7.04
C TRP A 25 12.31 11.78 7.43
N VAL A 26 11.86 13.01 7.72
CA VAL A 26 10.46 13.32 8.01
C VAL A 26 9.96 14.29 6.93
N GLY A 27 9.10 13.81 6.04
CA GLY A 27 8.44 14.62 5.02
C GLY A 27 7.23 15.38 5.57
N PRO A 28 6.69 16.37 4.84
CA PRO A 28 5.39 16.95 5.15
C PRO A 28 4.30 15.86 5.10
N GLN A 29 3.20 16.04 5.86
CA GLN A 29 2.10 15.08 5.82
C GLN A 29 1.53 14.98 4.39
N PRO A 30 1.53 13.77 3.77
CA PRO A 30 1.02 13.62 2.42
C PRO A 30 -0.48 13.98 2.35
N THR A 31 -0.91 14.55 1.23
CA THR A 31 -2.32 14.88 0.96
C THR A 31 -2.90 14.08 -0.20
N GLN A 32 -2.15 13.09 -0.67
CA GLN A 32 -2.46 12.29 -1.85
C GLN A 32 -2.32 10.81 -1.53
N ILE A 33 -2.93 9.97 -2.36
CA ILE A 33 -2.65 8.54 -2.46
C ILE A 33 -2.09 8.24 -3.85
N THR A 34 -1.35 7.16 -4.00
CA THR A 34 -0.81 6.74 -5.30
C THR A 34 -1.52 5.50 -5.79
N LEU A 35 -2.06 5.53 -7.01
CA LEU A 35 -2.55 4.33 -7.70
C LEU A 35 -1.44 3.73 -8.56
N PHE A 36 -1.22 2.42 -8.44
CA PHE A 36 -0.17 1.72 -9.17
C PHE A 36 -0.57 0.30 -9.58
N GLY A 37 0.12 -0.26 -10.58
CA GLY A 37 -0.07 -1.63 -11.05
C GLY A 37 -0.91 -1.74 -12.32
N LEU A 38 -1.65 -2.84 -12.46
CA LEU A 38 -2.37 -3.21 -13.68
C LEU A 38 -3.70 -2.47 -13.86
N ILE A 39 -3.63 -1.15 -13.92
CA ILE A 39 -4.76 -0.23 -14.09
C ILE A 39 -4.53 0.72 -15.26
N SER A 40 -5.60 1.28 -15.80
CA SER A 40 -5.55 2.16 -16.97
C SER A 40 -4.82 3.48 -16.75
N ARG A 41 -4.93 4.05 -15.55
CA ARG A 41 -4.44 5.40 -15.24
C ARG A 41 -3.76 5.39 -13.86
N PRO A 42 -2.53 4.85 -13.77
CA PRO A 42 -1.73 4.96 -12.55
C PRO A 42 -1.33 6.42 -12.31
N GLY A 43 -1.07 6.78 -11.06
CA GLY A 43 -0.67 8.12 -10.66
C GLY A 43 -1.27 8.55 -9.33
N SER A 44 -0.93 9.77 -8.91
CA SER A 44 -1.41 10.34 -7.66
C SER A 44 -2.87 10.81 -7.78
N GLN A 45 -3.65 10.57 -6.73
CA GLN A 45 -4.99 11.11 -6.56
C GLN A 45 -5.09 11.84 -5.21
N PRO A 46 -5.90 12.90 -5.11
CA PRO A 46 -6.14 13.56 -3.83
C PRO A 46 -6.69 12.58 -2.79
N PHE A 47 -6.16 12.66 -1.57
CA PHE A 47 -6.74 11.94 -0.44
C PHE A 47 -8.07 12.57 -0.05
N ILE A 48 -9.10 11.73 0.08
CA ILE A 48 -10.44 12.10 0.49
C ILE A 48 -10.82 11.29 1.73
N PRO A 49 -11.09 11.93 2.88
CA PRO A 49 -11.53 11.25 4.10
C PRO A 49 -12.79 10.40 3.87
N GLY A 50 -12.85 9.21 4.46
CA GLY A 50 -13.99 8.29 4.35
C GLY A 50 -14.10 7.54 3.00
N ARG A 51 -13.21 7.81 2.04
CA ARG A 51 -13.20 7.11 0.75
C ARG A 51 -12.46 5.78 0.88
N ASP A 52 -13.14 4.68 0.52
CA ASP A 52 -12.54 3.34 0.56
C ASP A 52 -11.64 3.03 -0.66
N VAL A 53 -10.80 2.01 -0.54
CA VAL A 53 -9.89 1.53 -1.60
C VAL A 53 -10.63 1.23 -2.90
N ALA A 54 -11.80 0.59 -2.83
CA ALA A 54 -12.58 0.24 -4.01
C ALA A 54 -13.03 1.50 -4.78
N SER A 55 -13.46 2.54 -4.07
CA SER A 55 -13.91 3.82 -4.63
C SER A 55 -12.78 4.60 -5.31
N TYR A 56 -11.53 4.40 -4.90
CA TYR A 56 -10.38 4.95 -5.62
C TYR A 56 -10.07 4.22 -6.93
N LEU A 57 -10.46 2.94 -7.02
CA LEU A 57 -10.35 2.15 -8.24
C LEU A 57 -11.58 2.30 -9.16
N ASP A 58 -12.65 2.95 -8.69
CA ASP A 58 -13.81 3.23 -9.53
C ASP A 58 -13.42 4.10 -10.74
N GLY A 59 -13.85 3.68 -11.92
CA GLY A 59 -13.47 4.31 -13.18
C GLY A 59 -12.07 3.95 -13.69
N GLN A 60 -11.30 3.13 -12.98
CA GLN A 60 -10.10 2.48 -13.54
C GLN A 60 -10.49 1.24 -14.32
N ARG A 61 -9.97 1.11 -15.54
CA ARG A 61 -10.05 -0.15 -16.27
C ARG A 61 -8.87 -1.02 -15.89
N LEU A 62 -9.16 -2.24 -15.43
CA LEU A 62 -8.13 -3.23 -15.13
C LEU A 62 -7.47 -3.74 -16.43
N LEU A 63 -6.14 -3.80 -16.43
CA LEU A 63 -5.38 -4.34 -17.57
C LEU A 63 -5.46 -5.87 -17.61
N SER A 64 -5.10 -6.45 -18.76
CA SER A 64 -5.11 -7.91 -18.94
C SER A 64 -4.19 -8.57 -17.92
N GLY A 65 -4.76 -9.39 -17.04
CA GLY A 65 -4.00 -10.16 -16.06
C GLY A 65 -4.03 -9.57 -14.66
N ALA A 66 -4.68 -8.43 -14.45
CA ALA A 66 -4.93 -7.86 -13.14
C ALA A 66 -5.78 -8.79 -12.25
N ASP A 67 -5.49 -8.81 -10.95
CA ASP A 67 -6.40 -9.36 -9.94
C ASP A 67 -7.66 -8.50 -9.88
N ARG A 68 -8.82 -9.14 -10.03
CA ARG A 68 -10.13 -8.48 -10.02
C ARG A 68 -10.77 -8.48 -8.64
N SER A 69 -10.28 -9.34 -7.75
CA SER A 69 -10.85 -9.61 -6.42
C SER A 69 -10.13 -8.83 -5.33
N TYR A 70 -8.83 -8.57 -5.50
CA TYR A 70 -7.99 -7.98 -4.47
C TYR A 70 -7.06 -6.91 -5.03
N ALA A 71 -6.89 -5.85 -4.23
CA ALA A 71 -5.81 -4.90 -4.32
C ALA A 71 -4.95 -4.99 -3.06
N TRP A 72 -3.81 -4.30 -3.05
CA TRP A 72 -2.98 -4.12 -1.88
C TRP A 72 -2.90 -2.66 -1.51
N VAL A 73 -3.01 -2.35 -0.23
CA VAL A 73 -2.71 -1.03 0.32
C VAL A 73 -1.35 -1.11 0.98
N VAL A 74 -0.42 -0.26 0.56
CA VAL A 74 0.85 -0.04 1.22
C VAL A 74 0.75 1.29 1.96
N TYR A 75 0.89 1.25 3.28
CA TYR A 75 0.81 2.42 4.14
C TYR A 75 2.18 3.12 4.24
N PRO A 76 2.22 4.43 4.55
CA PRO A 76 3.48 5.16 4.72
C PRO A 76 4.39 4.60 5.82
N ASP A 77 3.82 3.87 6.78
CA ASP A 77 4.54 3.19 7.85
C ASP A 77 5.19 1.85 7.39
N GLY A 78 5.08 1.51 6.11
CA GLY A 78 5.62 0.29 5.51
C GLY A 78 4.76 -0.96 5.74
N ARG A 79 3.59 -0.85 6.40
CA ARG A 79 2.66 -1.98 6.49
C ARG A 79 1.93 -2.17 5.17
N SER A 80 1.61 -3.43 4.84
CA SER A 80 0.76 -3.76 3.71
C SER A 80 -0.50 -4.48 4.17
N GLN A 81 -1.61 -4.21 3.49
CA GLN A 81 -2.90 -4.83 3.75
C GLN A 81 -3.56 -5.26 2.44
N LYS A 82 -4.01 -6.51 2.39
CA LYS A 82 -4.80 -7.01 1.26
C LYS A 82 -6.23 -6.47 1.36
N ALA A 83 -6.67 -5.74 0.35
CA ALA A 83 -7.98 -5.11 0.29
C ALA A 83 -8.88 -5.83 -0.73
N PRO A 84 -10.00 -6.42 -0.31
CA PRO A 84 -10.96 -7.00 -1.25
C PRO A 84 -11.80 -5.89 -1.90
N VAL A 85 -11.82 -5.85 -3.22
CA VAL A 85 -12.37 -4.73 -4.01
C VAL A 85 -13.41 -5.15 -5.05
N ALA A 86 -13.61 -6.45 -5.28
CA ALA A 86 -14.67 -6.90 -6.19
C ALA A 86 -16.04 -6.72 -5.57
N TYR A 87 -17.06 -6.58 -6.42
CA TYR A 87 -18.46 -6.47 -6.01
C TYR A 87 -18.89 -7.55 -4.99
N TRP A 88 -18.40 -8.79 -5.11
CA TRP A 88 -18.78 -9.91 -4.25
C TRP A 88 -18.00 -10.02 -2.93
N ASN A 89 -16.86 -9.35 -2.78
CA ASN A 89 -16.04 -9.42 -1.57
C ASN A 89 -15.71 -8.04 -0.98
N LYS A 90 -16.27 -6.96 -1.55
CA LYS A 90 -15.94 -5.58 -1.19
C LYS A 90 -16.01 -5.39 0.33
N ARG A 91 -14.94 -4.83 0.88
CA ARG A 91 -14.87 -4.39 2.28
C ARG A 91 -14.46 -2.94 2.33
N HIS A 92 -15.12 -2.18 3.21
CA HIS A 92 -14.73 -0.81 3.50
C HIS A 92 -13.37 -0.80 4.18
N ILE A 93 -12.36 -0.31 3.48
CA ILE A 93 -10.99 -0.14 3.97
C ILE A 93 -10.57 1.25 3.53
N GLU A 94 -10.22 2.10 4.50
CA GLU A 94 -9.76 3.45 4.25
C GLU A 94 -8.23 3.48 4.19
N PRO A 95 -7.63 3.95 3.08
CA PRO A 95 -6.19 4.19 3.03
C PRO A 95 -5.81 5.40 3.87
N MET A 96 -4.55 5.46 4.32
CA MET A 96 -4.02 6.67 4.95
C MET A 96 -3.54 7.65 3.87
N PRO A 97 -3.43 8.95 4.17
CA PRO A 97 -2.72 9.86 3.28
C PRO A 97 -1.28 9.36 3.06
N GLY A 98 -0.83 9.35 1.81
CA GLY A 98 0.46 8.81 1.38
C GLY A 98 0.43 7.32 1.05
N SER A 99 -0.69 6.62 1.24
CA SER A 99 -0.80 5.21 0.88
C SER A 99 -0.67 4.99 -0.63
N ILE A 100 -0.15 3.82 -0.99
CA ILE A 100 -0.12 3.30 -2.36
C ILE A 100 -1.15 2.19 -2.49
N ILE A 101 -2.06 2.30 -3.46
CA ILE A 101 -2.99 1.23 -3.84
C ILE A 101 -2.40 0.53 -5.06
N PHE A 102 -2.01 -0.73 -4.87
CA PHE A 102 -1.40 -1.57 -5.89
C PHE A 102 -2.37 -2.65 -6.37
N VAL A 103 -2.64 -2.68 -7.68
CA VAL A 103 -3.36 -3.78 -8.34
C VAL A 103 -2.36 -4.72 -9.00
N GLY A 104 -2.19 -5.89 -8.40
CA GLY A 104 -1.24 -6.92 -8.84
C GLY A 104 -1.80 -7.89 -9.87
N PHE A 105 -1.00 -8.92 -10.19
CA PHE A 105 -1.39 -9.97 -11.12
C PHE A 105 -2.32 -11.00 -10.49
N ALA A 106 -3.32 -11.46 -11.24
CA ALA A 106 -4.22 -12.54 -10.83
C ALA A 106 -3.49 -13.89 -10.77
N SER A 107 -3.68 -14.63 -9.68
CA SER A 107 -3.07 -15.95 -9.49
C SER A 107 -3.55 -17.01 -10.49
N SER A 108 -4.79 -16.92 -10.98
CA SER A 108 -5.42 -17.94 -11.82
C SER A 108 -4.92 -18.00 -13.28
N ARG A 109 -4.15 -17.00 -13.73
CA ARG A 109 -3.75 -16.87 -15.16
C ARG A 109 -2.30 -17.22 -15.48
N TRP A 110 -1.53 -17.71 -14.51
CA TRP A 110 -0.08 -17.92 -14.65
C TRP A 110 0.33 -19.36 -14.27
N ARG A 111 1.25 -19.95 -15.05
CA ARG A 111 1.87 -21.27 -14.79
C ARG A 111 3.16 -21.19 -13.93
N GLY A 112 3.40 -20.05 -13.27
CA GLY A 112 4.53 -19.77 -12.36
C GLY A 112 4.01 -19.11 -11.07
N THR A 113 4.87 -18.51 -10.22
CA THR A 113 4.52 -17.87 -8.92
C THR A 113 4.24 -16.36 -9.05
N PRO A 114 3.04 -15.92 -9.50
CA PRO A 114 2.65 -14.50 -9.49
C PRO A 114 2.60 -13.91 -8.08
N GLU A 115 2.48 -14.76 -7.06
CA GLU A 115 2.62 -14.40 -5.66
C GLU A 115 4.02 -13.87 -5.34
N ALA A 116 5.08 -14.43 -5.93
CA ALA A 116 6.44 -13.98 -5.69
C ALA A 116 6.71 -12.59 -6.31
N ILE A 117 6.18 -12.33 -7.51
CA ILE A 117 6.30 -11.02 -8.17
C ILE A 117 5.50 -9.95 -7.43
N ASN A 118 4.27 -10.27 -7.03
CA ASN A 118 3.46 -9.36 -6.21
C ASN A 118 4.14 -9.10 -4.86
N ALA A 119 4.75 -10.12 -4.23
CA ALA A 119 5.47 -9.99 -2.98
C ALA A 119 6.73 -9.13 -3.11
N ASP A 120 7.52 -9.32 -4.17
CA ASP A 120 8.72 -8.52 -4.44
C ASP A 120 8.37 -7.05 -4.70
N THR A 121 7.32 -6.81 -5.49
CA THR A 121 6.81 -5.45 -5.75
C THR A 121 6.34 -4.78 -4.46
N LEU A 122 5.60 -5.50 -3.61
CA LEU A 122 5.16 -4.98 -2.31
C LEU A 122 6.35 -4.64 -1.43
N HIS A 123 7.38 -5.50 -1.39
CA HIS A 123 8.60 -5.28 -0.62
C HIS A 123 9.31 -3.98 -1.07
N THR A 124 9.45 -3.73 -2.37
CA THR A 124 10.04 -2.47 -2.86
C THR A 124 9.19 -1.25 -2.51
N LEU A 125 7.86 -1.35 -2.63
CA LEU A 125 6.96 -0.23 -2.32
C LEU A 125 6.96 0.13 -0.83
N THR A 126 7.13 -0.85 0.06
CA THR A 126 7.21 -0.61 1.51
C THR A 126 8.48 0.12 1.95
N GLN A 127 9.53 0.13 1.13
CA GLN A 127 10.80 0.78 1.42
C GLN A 127 10.90 2.22 0.88
N ARG A 128 9.88 2.66 0.13
CA ARG A 128 9.85 4.00 -0.47
C ARG A 128 9.02 4.96 0.40
N ILE A 129 9.56 6.16 0.62
CA ILE A 129 8.79 7.29 1.16
C ILE A 129 8.13 8.00 -0.05
N PRO A 130 6.79 8.11 -0.11
CA PRO A 130 6.12 8.95 -1.11
C PRO A 130 6.50 10.42 -0.89
N GLU A 131 6.73 11.17 -1.98
CA GLU A 131 6.99 12.63 -1.92
C GLU A 131 5.76 13.43 -1.49
#